data_AF-A0A850A3I8-F1
#
_entry.id   AF-A0A850A3I8-F1
#
_cell.length_a   1.000
_cell.length_b   1.000
_cell.length_c   1.000
_cell.angle_alpha   90.00
_cell.angle_beta   90.00
_cell.angle_gamma   90.00
#
_symmetry.space_group_name_H-M   'P 1'
#
loop_
_entity.id
_entity.type
_entity.pdbx_description
1 polymer ?
#
loop_
_entity_poly.entity_id
_entity_poly.type
_entity_poly.pdbx_seq_one_letter_code
_entity_poly.pdbx_strand_id
1 'polypeptide(L)'
;MAHIPPVSLPRPALEIIRRFWTCEFTTLAHTGAPITWPVFPSYLAGSGRFLIAAPLGYPQKALNVRRDPHVSLLYSDPTGSGLQRPGSLLIQGLAECPETIFTSATQADPEVLGEVQEQLRRVLREQPAVSLYLSTPLARWLMDWYFMRLLIFVTPRRVIWQPAEEGAGPPRAFAPLPRAARPSDPLWAMLTRYAPRFA
;
A
#
# COMPACT_ATOMS: atom_id res chain seq x y z
N MET A 1 17.34 -24.56 10.25
CA MET A 1 16.60 -23.36 9.81
C MET A 1 15.47 -23.15 10.81
N ALA A 2 15.57 -22.13 11.67
CA ALA A 2 14.60 -21.92 12.74
C ALA A 2 13.22 -21.55 12.16
N HIS A 3 12.20 -22.32 12.54
CA HIS A 3 10.81 -22.07 12.20
C HIS A 3 10.31 -20.86 12.99
N ILE A 4 10.28 -19.69 12.35
CA ILE A 4 9.80 -18.45 12.98
C ILE A 4 8.26 -18.45 12.89
N PRO A 5 7.53 -18.45 14.03
CA PRO A 5 6.06 -18.44 14.01
C PRO A 5 5.52 -17.13 13.43
N PRO A 6 4.29 -17.12 12.88
CA PRO A 6 3.63 -15.89 12.45
C PRO A 6 3.42 -14.97 13.65
N VAL A 7 4.26 -13.96 13.79
CA VAL A 7 4.18 -13.04 14.93
C VAL A 7 3.07 -12.04 14.65
N SER A 8 2.06 -12.04 15.51
CA SER A 8 1.05 -10.97 15.55
C SER A 8 1.74 -9.67 15.98
N LEU A 9 1.64 -8.63 15.16
CA LEU A 9 2.13 -7.31 15.55
C LEU A 9 1.41 -6.85 16.83
N PRO A 10 2.11 -6.17 17.75
CA PRO A 10 1.47 -5.56 18.91
C PRO A 10 0.33 -4.63 18.47
N ARG A 11 -0.76 -4.59 19.24
CA ARG A 11 -1.92 -3.73 18.93
C ARG A 11 -1.54 -2.26 18.65
N PRO A 12 -0.61 -1.62 19.39
CA PRO A 12 -0.16 -0.26 19.06
C PRO A 12 0.46 -0.13 17.67
N ALA A 13 1.23 -1.13 17.21
CA ALA A 13 1.82 -1.13 15.88
C ALA A 13 0.76 -1.31 14.78
N LEU A 14 -0.30 -2.07 15.04
CA LEU A 14 -1.45 -2.19 14.12
C LEU A 14 -2.26 -0.89 14.05
N GLU A 15 -2.39 -0.15 15.15
CA GLU A 15 -3.04 1.17 15.13
C GLU A 15 -2.24 2.19 14.31
N ILE A 16 -0.90 2.15 14.33
CA ILE A 16 -0.07 2.96 13.44
C ILE A 16 -0.46 2.71 11.97
N ILE A 17 -0.44 1.44 11.54
CA ILE A 17 -0.79 1.05 10.16
C ILE A 17 -2.19 1.56 9.77
N ARG A 18 -3.16 1.48 10.69
CA ARG A 18 -4.55 1.83 10.41
C ARG A 18 -4.83 3.33 10.42
N ARG A 19 -4.15 4.09 11.29
CA ARG A 19 -4.52 5.49 11.57
C ARG A 19 -3.61 6.50 10.91
N PHE A 20 -2.32 6.21 10.77
CA PHE A 20 -1.40 7.12 10.10
C PHE A 20 -1.91 7.37 8.69
N TRP A 21 -1.95 8.64 8.33
CA TRP A 21 -2.52 9.03 7.04
C TRP A 21 -1.50 8.85 5.93
N THR A 22 -0.26 9.20 6.23
CA THR A 22 0.87 9.10 5.31
C THR A 22 1.98 8.25 5.91
N CYS A 23 2.83 7.74 5.04
CA CYS A 23 4.10 7.15 5.42
C CYS A 23 5.18 7.55 4.41
N GLU A 24 6.44 7.47 4.82
CA GLU A 24 7.58 7.65 3.93
C GLU A 24 7.87 6.34 3.20
N PHE A 25 7.64 6.32 1.89
CA PHE A 25 7.94 5.20 1.01
C PHE A 25 9.30 5.41 0.33
N THR A 26 10.25 4.54 0.64
CA THR A 26 11.60 4.58 0.06
C THR A 26 11.78 3.50 -1.00
N THR A 27 12.29 3.93 -2.15
CA THR A 27 12.68 3.09 -3.28
C THR A 27 14.15 3.33 -3.62
N LEU A 28 14.75 2.46 -4.42
CA LEU A 28 16.14 2.65 -4.88
C LEU A 28 16.18 3.24 -6.29
N ALA A 29 16.99 4.28 -6.48
CA ALA A 29 17.32 4.87 -7.78
C ALA A 29 18.14 3.90 -8.65
N HIS A 30 18.38 4.26 -9.91
CA HIS A 30 19.20 3.44 -10.82
C HIS A 30 20.66 3.31 -10.35
N THR A 31 21.13 4.29 -9.59
CA THR A 31 22.44 4.29 -8.92
C THR A 31 22.45 3.50 -7.61
N GLY A 32 21.30 2.95 -7.17
CA GLY A 32 21.13 2.37 -5.84
C GLY A 32 20.88 3.39 -4.73
N ALA A 33 20.91 4.70 -5.01
CA ALA A 33 20.63 5.73 -4.01
C ALA A 33 19.16 5.67 -3.53
N PRO A 34 18.88 5.78 -2.22
CA PRO A 34 17.51 5.79 -1.73
C PRO A 34 16.78 7.08 -2.12
N ILE A 35 15.54 6.95 -2.57
CA ILE A 35 14.63 8.07 -2.83
C ILE A 35 13.34 7.83 -2.05
N THR A 36 12.98 8.81 -1.22
CA THR A 36 11.86 8.74 -0.28
C THR A 36 10.75 9.71 -0.67
N TRP A 37 9.51 9.23 -0.63
CA TRP A 37 8.32 9.98 -1.00
C TRP A 37 7.25 9.85 0.09
N PRO A 38 6.52 10.91 0.43
CA PRO A 38 5.29 10.76 1.21
C PRO A 38 4.23 10.05 0.35
N VAL A 39 3.59 9.02 0.89
CA VAL A 39 2.51 8.30 0.21
C VAL A 39 1.35 8.03 1.15
N PHE A 40 0.18 7.72 0.58
CA PHE A 40 -0.97 7.17 1.30
C PHE A 40 -0.94 5.64 1.17
N PRO A 41 -0.50 4.90 2.20
CA PRO A 41 -0.54 3.46 2.18
C PRO A 41 -1.95 2.94 2.47
N SER A 42 -2.32 1.83 1.86
CA SER A 42 -3.47 1.00 2.26
C SER A 42 -2.99 -0.37 2.70
N TYR A 43 -3.59 -0.93 3.74
CA TYR A 43 -3.23 -2.27 4.21
C TYR A 43 -4.27 -3.29 3.75
N LEU A 44 -3.87 -4.18 2.86
CA LEU A 44 -4.70 -5.27 2.33
C LEU A 44 -4.71 -6.41 3.35
N ALA A 45 -5.64 -6.37 4.30
CA ALA A 45 -5.72 -7.34 5.40
C ALA A 45 -5.89 -8.79 4.90
N GLY A 46 -6.58 -8.98 3.79
CA GLY A 46 -6.82 -10.27 3.13
C GLY A 46 -5.59 -10.85 2.44
N SER A 47 -4.51 -10.09 2.25
CA SER A 47 -3.24 -10.59 1.68
C SER A 47 -2.01 -10.31 2.57
N GLY A 48 -2.15 -9.48 3.59
CA GLY A 48 -1.04 -9.00 4.42
C GLY A 48 -0.07 -8.05 3.71
N ARG A 49 -0.50 -7.46 2.58
CA ARG A 49 0.31 -6.57 1.74
C ARG A 49 -0.07 -5.12 1.98
N PHE A 50 0.80 -4.21 1.55
CA PHE A 50 0.49 -2.79 1.45
C PHE A 50 0.28 -2.40 0.00
N LEU A 51 -0.74 -1.60 -0.25
CA LEU A 51 -1.05 -1.00 -1.53
C LEU A 51 -0.61 0.47 -1.53
N ILE A 52 0.09 0.86 -2.57
CA ILE A 52 0.44 2.26 -2.85
C ILE A 52 -0.05 2.57 -4.26
N ALA A 53 -0.96 3.53 -4.36
CA ALA A 53 -1.53 3.96 -5.63
C ALA A 53 -0.70 5.15 -6.17
N ALA A 54 0.21 4.90 -7.11
CA ALA A 54 1.03 5.94 -7.71
C ALA A 54 0.31 6.58 -8.91
N PRO A 55 0.19 7.92 -9.00
CA PRO A 55 -0.33 8.57 -10.20
C PRO A 55 0.52 8.24 -11.43
N LEU A 56 -0.13 8.00 -12.58
CA LEU A 56 0.57 7.70 -13.83
C LEU A 56 1.54 8.81 -14.24
N GLY A 57 1.18 10.09 -14.01
CA GLY A 57 2.07 11.23 -14.29
C GLY A 57 3.24 11.39 -13.32
N TYR A 58 3.31 10.60 -12.23
CA TYR A 58 4.44 10.58 -11.30
C TYR A 58 4.96 9.15 -11.10
N PRO A 59 5.43 8.48 -12.18
CA PRO A 59 5.66 7.04 -12.20
C PRO A 59 7.02 6.63 -11.60
N GLN A 60 7.87 7.58 -11.20
CA GLN A 60 9.26 7.32 -10.79
C GLN A 60 9.38 6.19 -9.75
N LYS A 61 8.47 6.16 -8.78
CA LYS A 61 8.42 5.12 -7.75
C LYS A 61 8.07 3.73 -8.31
N ALA A 62 7.16 3.66 -9.29
CA ALA A 62 6.82 2.42 -9.99
C ALA A 62 7.99 1.94 -10.85
N LEU A 63 8.64 2.84 -11.58
CA LEU A 63 9.83 2.54 -12.39
C LEU A 63 10.99 2.03 -11.52
N ASN A 64 11.20 2.65 -10.36
CA ASN A 64 12.21 2.19 -9.41
C ASN A 64 11.90 0.77 -8.91
N VAL A 65 10.66 0.51 -8.48
CA VAL A 65 10.22 -0.81 -7.99
C VAL A 65 10.37 -1.91 -9.03
N ARG A 66 10.08 -1.61 -10.31
CA ARG A 66 10.22 -2.60 -11.40
C ARG A 66 11.67 -2.97 -11.66
N ARG A 67 12.61 -2.05 -11.42
CA ARG A 67 14.05 -2.31 -11.53
C ARG A 67 14.59 -3.04 -10.30
N ASP A 68 14.23 -2.56 -9.11
CA ASP A 68 14.65 -3.13 -7.84
C ASP A 68 13.46 -3.22 -6.88
N PRO A 69 13.04 -4.44 -6.49
CA PRO A 69 11.85 -4.62 -5.66
C PRO A 69 12.08 -4.22 -4.20
N HIS A 70 13.30 -3.93 -3.73
CA HIS A 70 13.55 -3.60 -2.33
C HIS A 70 13.01 -2.23 -1.97
N VAL A 71 12.17 -2.19 -0.93
CA VAL A 71 11.52 -0.97 -0.46
C VAL A 71 11.42 -0.91 1.05
N SER A 72 11.17 0.29 1.57
CA SER A 72 10.70 0.47 2.94
C SER A 72 9.53 1.44 3.06
N LEU A 73 8.70 1.23 4.08
CA LEU A 73 7.64 2.12 4.52
C LEU A 73 7.96 2.52 5.96
N LEU A 74 8.21 3.80 6.20
CA LEU A 74 8.39 4.34 7.55
C LEU A 74 7.13 5.12 7.94
N TYR A 75 6.57 4.77 9.09
CA TYR A 75 5.51 5.51 9.75
C TYR A 75 6.14 6.22 10.93
N SER A 76 6.43 7.50 10.76
CA SER A 76 7.12 8.32 11.77
C SER A 76 6.35 9.56 12.17
N ASP A 77 5.54 10.13 11.27
CA ASP A 77 4.73 11.32 11.53
C ASP A 77 3.27 10.95 11.89
N PRO A 78 2.82 11.18 13.15
CA PRO A 78 1.46 10.89 13.57
C PRO A 78 0.44 11.95 13.16
N THR A 79 0.82 12.99 12.41
CA THR A 79 -0.07 14.07 11.99
C THR A 79 -1.33 13.53 11.32
N GLY A 80 -2.50 13.99 11.79
CA GLY A 80 -3.80 13.54 11.28
C GLY A 80 -4.23 12.12 11.67
N SER A 81 -3.45 11.39 12.49
CA SER A 81 -3.80 10.04 12.95
C SER A 81 -4.74 9.99 14.15
N GLY A 82 -4.84 11.09 14.91
CA GLY A 82 -5.55 11.14 16.19
C GLY A 82 -4.89 10.32 17.32
N LEU A 83 -3.67 9.82 17.11
CA LEU A 83 -2.89 9.11 18.13
C LEU A 83 -1.98 10.10 18.86
N GLN A 84 -2.00 10.06 20.20
CA GLN A 84 -1.24 11.01 21.02
C GLN A 84 0.26 10.69 21.08
N ARG A 85 0.62 9.40 21.25
CA ARG A 85 2.01 8.93 21.37
C ARG A 85 2.18 7.53 20.76
N PRO A 86 2.05 7.38 19.43
CA PRO A 86 1.95 6.06 18.80
C PRO A 86 3.28 5.29 18.67
N GLY A 87 4.41 5.98 18.67
CA GLY A 87 5.72 5.42 18.36
C GLY A 87 5.98 5.46 16.86
N SER A 88 6.94 4.66 16.38
CA SER A 88 7.28 4.57 14.96
C SER A 88 7.32 3.12 14.48
N LEU A 89 7.04 2.93 13.19
CA LEU A 89 7.00 1.63 12.55
C LEU A 89 7.75 1.67 11.22
N LEU A 90 8.75 0.80 11.07
CA LEU A 90 9.47 0.59 9.82
C LEU A 90 9.12 -0.78 9.26
N ILE A 91 8.65 -0.80 8.02
CA ILE A 91 8.35 -2.02 7.27
C ILE A 91 9.34 -2.09 6.12
N GLN A 92 10.09 -3.18 6.02
CA GLN A 92 10.97 -3.47 4.90
C GLN A 92 10.40 -4.64 4.13
N GLY A 93 10.38 -4.55 2.80
CA GLY A 93 9.65 -5.50 1.97
C GLY A 93 10.14 -5.58 0.55
N LEU A 94 9.43 -6.41 -0.22
CA LEU A 94 9.57 -6.52 -1.67
C LEU A 94 8.31 -5.96 -2.32
N ALA A 95 8.48 -5.04 -3.25
CA ALA A 95 7.42 -4.43 -4.00
C ALA A 95 7.27 -5.05 -5.39
N GLU A 96 6.03 -5.09 -5.86
CA GLU A 96 5.66 -5.51 -7.21
C GLU A 96 4.78 -4.41 -7.81
N CYS A 97 5.05 -4.02 -9.05
CA CYS A 97 4.23 -3.05 -9.77
C CYS A 97 3.93 -3.58 -11.17
N PRO A 98 2.74 -4.20 -11.37
CA PRO A 98 2.31 -4.66 -12.69
C PRO A 98 2.30 -3.54 -13.73
N GLU A 99 2.41 -3.89 -15.02
CA GLU A 99 2.28 -2.95 -16.14
C GLU A 99 0.85 -2.44 -16.33
N THR A 100 -0.13 -3.10 -15.73
CA THR A 100 -1.55 -2.72 -15.80
C THR A 100 -1.78 -1.33 -15.21
N ILE A 101 -2.30 -0.44 -16.04
CA ILE A 101 -2.76 0.88 -15.60
C ILE A 101 -4.18 0.72 -15.05
N PHE A 102 -4.35 1.09 -13.79
CA PHE A 102 -5.65 1.13 -13.16
C PHE A 102 -6.38 2.40 -13.59
N THR A 103 -7.41 2.21 -14.42
CA THR A 103 -8.22 3.29 -15.02
C THR A 103 -9.68 3.26 -14.56
N SER A 104 -10.18 2.10 -14.13
CA SER A 104 -11.57 1.93 -13.71
C SER A 104 -11.74 0.84 -12.66
N ALA A 105 -12.83 0.95 -11.90
CA ALA A 105 -13.23 0.01 -10.86
C ALA A 105 -13.41 -1.43 -11.33
N THR A 106 -13.64 -1.66 -12.64
CA THR A 106 -13.87 -2.99 -13.22
C THR A 106 -12.61 -3.84 -13.34
N GLN A 107 -11.42 -3.28 -13.09
CA GLN A 107 -10.13 -3.90 -13.41
C GLN A 107 -9.40 -4.50 -12.19
N ALA A 108 -9.96 -4.42 -10.98
CA ALA A 108 -9.28 -4.84 -9.76
C ALA A 108 -10.04 -5.87 -8.93
N ASP A 109 -9.27 -6.61 -8.13
CA ASP A 109 -9.76 -7.40 -7.02
C ASP A 109 -10.68 -6.54 -6.11
N PRO A 110 -11.82 -7.08 -5.62
CA PRO A 110 -12.73 -6.35 -4.75
C PRO A 110 -12.07 -5.70 -3.52
N GLU A 111 -11.07 -6.34 -2.92
CA GLU A 111 -10.33 -5.78 -1.77
C GLU A 111 -9.53 -4.54 -2.19
N VAL A 112 -8.80 -4.64 -3.30
CA VAL A 112 -8.01 -3.53 -3.85
C VAL A 112 -8.92 -2.37 -4.23
N LEU A 113 -10.06 -2.66 -4.86
CA LEU A 113 -11.04 -1.63 -5.22
C LEU A 113 -11.60 -0.93 -3.98
N GLY A 114 -11.98 -1.69 -2.95
CA GLY A 114 -12.50 -1.14 -1.70
C GLY A 114 -11.51 -0.18 -1.04
N GLU A 115 -10.23 -0.57 -0.99
CA GLU A 115 -9.16 0.23 -0.40
C GLU A 115 -8.88 1.51 -1.21
N VAL A 116 -8.79 1.43 -2.54
CA VAL A 116 -8.61 2.61 -3.39
C VAL A 116 -9.79 3.58 -3.25
N GLN A 117 -11.02 3.07 -3.17
CA GLN A 117 -12.20 3.90 -2.95
C GLN A 117 -12.18 4.58 -1.58
N GLU A 118 -11.79 3.85 -0.53
CA GLU A 118 -11.72 4.41 0.81
C GLU A 118 -10.63 5.49 0.92
N GLN A 119 -9.47 5.26 0.30
CA GLN A 119 -8.43 6.28 0.17
C GLN A 119 -8.96 7.54 -0.52
N LEU A 120 -9.67 7.40 -1.64
CA LEU A 120 -10.26 8.54 -2.34
C LEU A 120 -11.30 9.26 -1.47
N ARG A 121 -12.20 8.54 -0.78
CA ARG A 121 -13.18 9.15 0.14
C ARG A 121 -12.49 9.93 1.25
N ARG A 122 -11.41 9.39 1.82
CA ARG A 122 -10.62 10.06 2.86
C ARG A 122 -9.95 11.32 2.31
N VAL A 123 -9.32 11.25 1.13
CA VAL A 123 -8.72 12.43 0.48
C VAL A 123 -9.79 13.50 0.20
N LEU A 124 -10.96 13.14 -0.30
CA LEU A 124 -12.03 14.12 -0.58
C LEU A 124 -12.58 14.78 0.68
N ARG A 125 -12.61 14.06 1.81
CA ARG A 125 -13.06 14.59 3.11
C ARG A 125 -12.05 15.58 3.68
N GLU A 126 -10.77 15.20 3.67
CA GLU A 126 -9.70 15.96 4.34
C GLU A 126 -9.04 17.02 3.44
N GLN A 127 -9.20 16.90 2.11
CA GLN A 127 -8.66 17.85 1.13
C GLN A 127 -9.77 18.33 0.18
N PRO A 128 -10.62 19.29 0.63
CA PRO A 128 -11.76 19.77 -0.16
C PRO A 128 -11.35 20.33 -1.53
N ALA A 129 -10.14 20.88 -1.65
CA ALA A 129 -9.59 21.37 -2.92
C ALA A 129 -9.49 20.27 -4.00
N VAL A 130 -9.35 19.00 -3.62
CA VAL A 130 -9.32 17.87 -4.57
C VAL A 130 -10.65 17.72 -5.30
N SER A 131 -11.76 18.10 -4.68
CA SER A 131 -13.09 18.07 -5.30
C SER A 131 -13.21 18.99 -6.51
N LEU A 132 -12.44 20.09 -6.56
CA LEU A 132 -12.42 21.00 -7.70
C LEU A 132 -11.95 20.28 -8.98
N TYR A 133 -10.93 19.42 -8.87
CA TYR A 133 -10.41 18.63 -9.98
C TYR A 133 -11.35 17.51 -10.43
N LEU A 134 -12.38 17.18 -9.64
CA LEU A 134 -13.39 16.18 -9.95
C LEU A 134 -14.77 16.77 -10.25
N SER A 135 -14.90 18.10 -10.23
CA SER A 135 -16.19 18.79 -10.27
C SER A 135 -16.89 18.74 -11.63
N THR A 136 -16.13 18.81 -12.74
CA THR A 136 -16.68 18.88 -14.10
C THR A 136 -16.06 17.84 -15.03
N PRO A 137 -16.75 17.42 -16.11
CA PRO A 137 -16.17 16.51 -17.10
C PRO A 137 -14.86 17.01 -17.71
N LEU A 138 -14.76 18.31 -18.00
CA LEU A 138 -13.54 18.92 -18.53
C LEU A 138 -12.39 18.89 -17.51
N ALA A 139 -12.67 19.23 -16.24
CA ALA A 139 -11.65 19.17 -15.20
C ALA A 139 -11.14 17.73 -14.97
N ARG A 140 -12.04 16.74 -15.00
CA ARG A 140 -11.67 15.31 -14.92
C ARG A 140 -10.78 14.92 -16.09
N TRP A 141 -11.20 15.23 -17.32
CA TRP A 141 -10.44 14.92 -18.52
C TRP A 141 -9.03 15.53 -18.51
N LEU A 142 -8.91 16.81 -18.14
CA LEU A 142 -7.60 17.47 -17.98
C LEU A 142 -6.71 16.84 -16.89
N MET A 143 -7.33 16.16 -15.92
CA MET A 143 -6.67 15.52 -14.79
C MET A 143 -6.63 13.99 -14.89
N ASP A 144 -7.02 13.40 -16.02
CA ASP A 144 -7.11 11.93 -16.17
C ASP A 144 -5.76 11.27 -15.89
N TRP A 145 -4.67 11.82 -16.41
CA TRP A 145 -3.29 11.36 -16.15
C TRP A 145 -2.91 11.40 -14.66
N TYR A 146 -3.51 12.32 -13.88
CA TYR A 146 -3.31 12.45 -12.45
C TYR A 146 -4.17 11.49 -11.65
N PHE A 147 -5.28 10.96 -12.20
CA PHE A 147 -6.18 10.02 -11.54
C PHE A 147 -5.99 8.56 -11.97
N MET A 148 -5.37 8.30 -13.12
CA MET A 148 -4.86 6.98 -13.50
C MET A 148 -3.78 6.53 -12.51
N ARG A 149 -3.79 5.24 -12.12
CA ARG A 149 -2.89 4.71 -11.10
C ARG A 149 -2.05 3.54 -11.61
N LEU A 150 -0.78 3.53 -11.22
CA LEU A 150 0.04 2.34 -11.16
C LEU A 150 -0.03 1.80 -9.73
N LEU A 151 -0.49 0.57 -9.57
CA LEU A 151 -0.63 -0.06 -8.26
C LEU A 151 0.67 -0.75 -7.88
N ILE A 152 1.23 -0.35 -6.75
CA ILE A 152 2.43 -0.95 -6.18
C ILE A 152 2.00 -1.74 -4.96
N PHE A 153 2.36 -3.02 -4.94
CA PHE A 153 2.03 -3.92 -3.85
C PHE A 153 3.28 -4.33 -3.11
N VAL A 154 3.38 -3.95 -1.84
CA VAL A 154 4.52 -4.25 -0.97
C VAL A 154 4.20 -5.45 -0.10
N THR A 155 5.01 -6.49 -0.22
CA THR A 155 4.98 -7.67 0.64
C THR A 155 5.98 -7.49 1.78
N PRO A 156 5.54 -7.37 3.05
CA PRO A 156 6.44 -7.21 4.19
C PRO A 156 7.40 -8.39 4.33
N ARG A 157 8.66 -8.11 4.64
CA ARG A 157 9.70 -9.09 4.95
C ARG A 157 10.26 -8.93 6.35
N ARG A 158 10.28 -7.70 6.86
CA ARG A 158 10.71 -7.36 8.21
C ARG A 158 9.91 -6.17 8.71
N VAL A 159 9.45 -6.24 9.94
CA VAL A 159 8.77 -5.13 10.61
C VAL A 159 9.56 -4.77 11.86
N ILE A 160 9.84 -3.49 12.05
CA ILE A 160 10.58 -2.96 13.19
C ILE A 160 9.68 -1.91 13.84
N TRP A 161 9.35 -2.10 15.11
CA TRP A 161 8.51 -1.19 15.86
C TRP A 161 9.26 -0.62 17.05
N GLN A 162 9.14 0.69 17.23
CA GLN A 162 9.66 1.41 18.37
C GLN A 162 8.51 2.10 19.13
N PRO A 163 8.29 1.77 20.41
CA PRO A 163 7.32 2.48 21.24
C PRO A 163 7.67 3.95 21.43
N ALA A 164 6.67 4.79 21.72
CA ALA A 164 6.88 6.22 21.99
C ALA A 164 7.45 6.55 23.37
N GLU A 165 7.52 5.58 24.28
CA GLU A 165 7.88 5.83 25.68
C GLU A 165 9.33 6.31 25.81
N GLU A 166 9.56 7.32 26.66
CA GLU A 166 10.93 7.72 27.02
C GLU A 166 11.62 6.56 27.74
N GLY A 167 12.81 6.18 27.26
CA GLY A 167 13.50 4.98 27.75
C GLY A 167 12.94 3.66 27.21
N ALA A 168 12.02 3.69 26.24
CA ALA A 168 11.68 2.51 25.46
C ALA A 168 12.98 1.94 24.90
N GLY A 169 13.29 0.69 25.27
CA GLY A 169 14.48 -0.01 24.82
C GLY A 169 14.59 -0.09 23.29
N PRO A 170 15.62 -0.78 22.76
CA PRO A 170 15.89 -0.78 21.33
C PRO A 170 14.69 -1.23 20.49
N PRO A 171 14.55 -0.73 19.24
CA PRO A 171 13.48 -1.12 18.34
C PRO A 171 13.35 -2.65 18.24
N ARG A 172 12.12 -3.13 18.34
CA ARG A 172 11.83 -4.57 18.33
C ARG A 172 11.55 -5.02 16.91
N ALA A 173 12.28 -6.04 16.46
CA ALA A 173 12.08 -6.65 15.16
C ALA A 173 11.06 -7.79 15.25
N PHE A 174 10.13 -7.79 14.31
CA PHE A 174 9.09 -8.79 14.15
C PHE A 174 9.25 -9.46 12.78
N ALA A 175 9.01 -10.77 12.76
CA ALA A 175 8.80 -11.50 11.52
C ALA A 175 7.58 -10.95 10.79
N PRO A 176 7.51 -11.09 9.45
CA PRO A 176 6.44 -10.47 8.68
C PRO A 176 5.07 -10.99 9.12
N LEU A 177 4.06 -10.13 8.91
CA LEU A 177 2.65 -10.48 9.10
C LEU A 177 2.35 -11.75 8.29
N PRO A 178 1.58 -12.70 8.84
CA PRO A 178 1.23 -13.93 8.13
C PRO A 178 0.63 -13.57 6.77
N ARG A 179 1.19 -14.16 5.72
CA ARG A 179 0.58 -14.18 4.39
C ARG A 179 -0.79 -14.82 4.58
N ALA A 180 -1.87 -14.05 4.43
CA ALA A 180 -3.11 -14.67 4.04
C ALA A 180 -2.84 -15.33 2.68
N ALA A 181 -3.15 -16.63 2.59
CA ALA A 181 -2.85 -17.42 1.41
C ALA A 181 -3.30 -16.63 0.17
N ARG A 182 -2.46 -16.62 -0.88
CA ARG A 182 -2.97 -16.20 -2.19
C ARG A 182 -4.26 -17.02 -2.39
N PRO A 183 -5.38 -16.43 -2.82
CA PRO A 183 -6.28 -17.21 -3.64
C PRO A 183 -5.39 -17.83 -4.73
N SER A 184 -5.18 -19.14 -4.67
CA SER A 184 -4.61 -19.86 -5.79
C SER A 184 -5.43 -19.42 -6.99
N ASP A 185 -4.76 -18.84 -7.97
CA ASP A 185 -5.33 -18.37 -9.24
C ASP A 185 -6.66 -19.08 -9.58
N PRO A 186 -7.83 -18.46 -9.29
CA PRO A 186 -9.11 -19.13 -9.50
C PRO A 186 -9.45 -19.16 -10.99
N LEU A 187 -8.80 -18.33 -11.80
CA LEU A 187 -9.24 -18.07 -13.17
C LEU A 187 -8.90 -19.22 -14.13
N TRP A 188 -7.87 -20.02 -13.88
CA TRP A 188 -7.62 -21.23 -14.69
C TRP A 188 -8.34 -22.49 -14.19
N ALA A 189 -8.62 -22.60 -12.88
CA ALA A 189 -9.35 -23.73 -12.31
C ALA A 189 -10.88 -23.62 -12.45
N MET A 190 -11.43 -22.41 -12.64
CA MET A 190 -12.86 -22.19 -12.86
C MET A 190 -13.28 -22.38 -14.34
N LEU A 191 -12.37 -22.13 -15.29
CA LEU A 191 -12.65 -22.28 -16.73
C LEU A 191 -12.84 -23.73 -17.21
N THR A 192 -12.53 -24.73 -16.38
CA THR A 192 -12.74 -26.16 -16.71
C THR A 192 -13.91 -26.81 -15.98
N ARG A 193 -14.67 -26.09 -15.14
CA ARG A 193 -15.80 -26.66 -14.40
C ARG A 193 -17.20 -26.22 -14.83
N TYR A 194 -17.33 -25.22 -15.70
CA TYR A 194 -18.64 -24.76 -16.21
C TYR A 194 -18.65 -24.46 -17.71
N ALA A 195 -18.04 -25.32 -18.52
CA ALA A 195 -18.53 -25.51 -19.88
C ALA A 195 -19.74 -26.46 -19.81
N PRO A 196 -20.95 -25.91 -19.75
CA PRO A 196 -21.89 -26.30 -20.79
C PRO A 196 -22.58 -25.07 -21.40
N ARG A 197 -22.53 -25.05 -22.74
CA ARG A 197 -23.55 -24.58 -23.70
C ARG A 197 -24.24 -23.24 -23.42
N PHE A 198 -24.12 -22.33 -24.38
CA PHE A 198 -25.19 -21.65 -25.15
C PHE A 198 -24.42 -20.62 -26.02
N ALA A 199 -24.39 -20.71 -27.36
CA ALA A 199 -25.49 -20.49 -28.31
C ALA A 199 -26.24 -19.20 -28.01
#